data_AF-A0A562PSF9-F1
#
_entry.id   AF-A0A562PSF9-F1
#
_cell.length_a   1.000
_cell.length_b   1.000
_cell.length_c   1.000
_cell.angle_alpha   90.00
_cell.angle_beta   90.00
_cell.angle_gamma   90.00
#
_symmetry.space_group_name_H-M   'P 1'
#
loop_
_entity.id
_entity.type
_entity.pdbx_description
1 polymer ?
#
loop_
_entity_poly.entity_id
_entity_poly.type
_entity_poly.pdbx_seq_one_letter_code
_entity_poly.pdbx_strand_id
1 'polypeptide(L)'
;MPKFFPTLLMSFATCAAAMNASAAQLTPTETRWLNAATPVLNYAKTLSLPIDIIVQPQAGPNDVPFAMGFADGRCKLVLSMRGNANAETILADVPDERRDVLIEAMTAHEVGHCWRYAQGNWHALPAGFTEVGEEFSDNPELLALSKQMRETRREEGYSDLVALAWTQHYHPDQYGHVYGWLRKVRDDQPVSHGSHDTRTWLNLATRGDVFGRAASPFDQAATLWSAGLLVHE
;
A
#
# COMPACT_ATOMS: atom_id res chain seq x y z
N MET A 1 -72.99 35.95 3.89
CA MET A 1 -72.12 37.08 3.50
C MET A 1 -70.71 36.56 3.27
N PRO A 2 -70.09 36.89 2.12
CA PRO A 2 -68.83 36.34 1.65
C PRO A 2 -67.62 37.11 2.22
N LYS A 3 -66.42 36.54 2.11
CA LYS A 3 -65.25 37.23 1.53
C LYS A 3 -64.11 36.24 1.29
N PHE A 4 -63.93 35.96 0.01
CA PHE A 4 -62.71 35.47 -0.60
C PHE A 4 -61.52 36.34 -0.22
N PHE A 5 -60.35 35.74 0.01
CA PHE A 5 -59.07 36.39 -0.21
C PHE A 5 -58.17 35.50 -1.10
N PRO A 6 -57.41 36.10 -2.03
CA PRO A 6 -56.85 35.39 -3.16
C PRO A 6 -55.45 34.83 -2.92
N THR A 7 -55.22 33.73 -3.61
CA THR A 7 -53.97 33.05 -3.94
C THR A 7 -52.81 34.00 -4.28
N LEU A 8 -51.65 33.78 -3.67
CA LEU A 8 -50.35 34.18 -4.23
C LEU A 8 -49.37 33.02 -4.11
N LEU A 9 -49.44 32.10 -5.07
CA LEU A 9 -48.44 31.05 -5.28
C LEU A 9 -47.28 31.66 -6.06
N MET A 10 -46.24 32.08 -5.34
CA MET A 10 -44.96 32.47 -5.94
C MET A 10 -44.26 31.18 -6.40
N SER A 11 -44.37 30.87 -7.69
CA SER A 11 -43.61 29.78 -8.32
C SER A 11 -42.16 30.22 -8.47
N PHE A 12 -41.30 29.81 -7.55
CA PHE A 12 -39.85 29.83 -7.77
C PHE A 12 -39.51 28.72 -8.78
N ALA A 13 -39.37 29.10 -10.05
CA ALA A 13 -38.73 28.25 -11.04
C ALA A 13 -37.22 28.18 -10.71
N THR A 14 -36.83 27.21 -9.88
CA THR A 14 -35.44 26.82 -9.72
C THR A 14 -34.95 26.22 -11.03
N CYS A 15 -34.22 27.01 -11.81
CA CYS A 15 -33.35 26.50 -12.87
C CYS A 15 -32.33 25.57 -12.24
N ALA A 16 -32.63 24.27 -12.22
CA ALA A 16 -31.65 23.23 -11.95
C ALA A 16 -30.65 23.24 -13.11
N ALA A 17 -29.59 24.04 -12.98
CA ALA A 17 -28.39 23.82 -13.75
C ALA A 17 -27.91 22.41 -13.39
N ALA A 18 -28.15 21.47 -14.29
CA ALA A 18 -27.56 20.16 -14.22
C ALA A 18 -26.04 20.36 -14.33
N MET A 19 -25.37 20.49 -13.19
CA MET A 19 -23.94 20.28 -13.13
C MET A 19 -23.74 18.82 -13.49
N ASN A 20 -23.47 18.56 -14.77
CA ASN A 20 -22.93 17.30 -15.20
C ASN A 20 -21.63 17.13 -14.43
N ALA A 21 -21.68 16.38 -13.32
CA ALA A 21 -20.50 15.88 -12.66
C ALA A 21 -19.82 14.95 -13.68
N SER A 22 -18.93 15.52 -14.49
CA SER A 22 -18.05 14.72 -15.32
C SER A 22 -17.19 13.93 -14.35
N ALA A 23 -17.38 12.61 -14.31
CA ALA A 23 -16.39 11.74 -13.68
C ALA A 23 -15.04 12.11 -14.29
N ALA A 24 -14.10 12.56 -13.45
CA ALA A 24 -12.77 12.91 -13.91
C ALA A 24 -12.20 11.68 -14.63
N GLN A 25 -11.91 11.83 -15.92
CA GLN A 25 -11.37 10.73 -16.69
C GLN A 25 -9.98 10.40 -16.16
N LEU A 26 -9.70 9.10 -16.03
CA LEU A 26 -8.37 8.63 -15.68
C LEU A 26 -7.38 9.09 -16.76
N THR A 27 -6.22 9.57 -16.32
CA THR A 27 -5.08 9.85 -17.19
C THR A 27 -4.48 8.56 -17.73
N PRO A 28 -3.70 8.60 -18.83
CA PRO A 28 -3.03 7.40 -19.34
C PRO A 28 -2.15 6.70 -18.30
N THR A 29 -1.42 7.45 -17.47
CA THR A 29 -0.59 6.90 -16.38
C THR A 29 -1.44 6.20 -15.33
N GLU A 30 -2.52 6.84 -14.86
CA GLU A 30 -3.45 6.23 -13.89
C GLU A 30 -4.07 4.94 -14.45
N THR A 31 -4.48 4.95 -15.73
CA THR A 31 -5.01 3.76 -16.40
C THR A 31 -3.98 2.64 -16.48
N ARG A 32 -2.73 2.93 -16.87
CA ARG A 32 -1.68 1.91 -16.95
C ARG A 32 -1.38 1.29 -15.59
N TRP A 33 -1.22 2.11 -14.55
CA TRP A 33 -0.95 1.63 -13.20
C TRP A 33 -2.11 0.79 -12.64
N LEU A 34 -3.36 1.20 -12.85
CA LEU A 34 -4.53 0.40 -12.45
C LEU A 34 -4.64 -0.91 -13.22
N ASN A 35 -4.30 -0.93 -14.51
CA ASN A 35 -4.27 -2.15 -15.30
C ASN A 35 -3.21 -3.12 -14.76
N ALA A 36 -2.00 -2.64 -14.46
CA ALA A 36 -0.93 -3.46 -13.87
C ALA A 36 -1.28 -3.94 -12.44
N ALA A 37 -2.01 -3.15 -11.66
CA ALA A 37 -2.50 -3.52 -10.32
C ALA A 37 -3.64 -4.55 -10.33
N THR A 38 -4.31 -4.72 -11.47
CA THR A 38 -5.57 -5.49 -11.57
C THR A 38 -5.47 -6.94 -11.08
N PRO A 39 -4.40 -7.72 -11.38
CA PRO A 39 -4.28 -9.11 -10.89
C PRO A 39 -4.37 -9.21 -9.36
N VAL A 40 -3.61 -8.37 -8.65
CA VAL A 40 -3.61 -8.32 -7.17
C VAL A 40 -4.97 -7.86 -6.64
N LEU A 41 -5.54 -6.81 -7.24
CA LEU A 41 -6.83 -6.27 -6.81
C LEU A 41 -7.97 -7.26 -7.02
N ASN A 42 -7.93 -8.05 -8.10
CA ASN A 42 -8.91 -9.11 -8.32
C ASN A 42 -8.75 -10.23 -7.31
N TYR A 43 -7.52 -10.63 -6.98
CA TYR A 43 -7.28 -11.60 -5.91
C TYR A 43 -7.80 -11.09 -4.55
N ALA A 44 -7.49 -9.84 -4.19
CA ALA A 44 -7.97 -9.19 -2.98
C ALA A 44 -9.51 -9.19 -2.87
N LYS A 45 -10.22 -9.02 -3.99
CA LYS A 45 -11.69 -9.16 -4.05
C LYS A 45 -12.16 -10.58 -3.74
N THR A 46 -11.45 -11.61 -4.20
CA THR A 46 -11.80 -13.02 -3.88
C THR A 46 -11.71 -13.31 -2.38
N LEU A 47 -10.86 -12.56 -1.67
CA LEU A 47 -10.70 -12.62 -0.22
C LEU A 47 -11.64 -11.67 0.54
N SER A 48 -12.52 -10.96 -0.18
CA SER A 48 -13.42 -9.94 0.36
C SER A 48 -12.69 -8.82 1.13
N LEU A 49 -11.45 -8.46 0.73
CA LEU A 49 -10.74 -7.37 1.40
C LEU A 49 -11.44 -6.01 1.17
N PRO A 50 -11.54 -5.15 2.21
CA PRO A 50 -12.32 -3.92 2.16
C PRO A 50 -11.54 -2.76 1.51
N ILE A 51 -11.05 -2.95 0.28
CA ILE A 51 -10.23 -1.95 -0.43
C ILE A 51 -11.12 -1.01 -1.25
N ASP A 52 -10.97 0.30 -1.01
CA ASP A 52 -11.42 1.37 -1.89
C ASP A 52 -10.23 1.91 -2.68
N ILE A 53 -10.42 2.08 -3.99
CA ILE A 53 -9.41 2.68 -4.87
C ILE A 53 -9.71 4.17 -4.99
N ILE A 54 -8.76 5.01 -4.57
CA ILE A 54 -8.89 6.47 -4.58
C ILE A 54 -7.86 7.04 -5.54
N VAL A 55 -8.32 7.71 -6.60
CA VAL A 55 -7.43 8.43 -7.51
C VAL A 55 -7.44 9.91 -7.11
N GLN A 56 -6.30 10.42 -6.66
CA GLN A 56 -6.23 11.79 -6.17
C GLN A 56 -6.36 12.80 -7.33
N PRO A 57 -7.18 13.85 -7.18
CA PRO A 57 -7.30 14.89 -8.19
C PRO A 57 -6.01 15.70 -8.31
N GLN A 58 -5.23 15.82 -7.24
CA GLN A 58 -3.94 16.48 -7.22
C GLN A 58 -3.07 15.81 -6.15
N ALA A 59 -1.82 15.52 -6.47
CA ALA A 59 -0.87 14.98 -5.51
C ALA A 59 -0.36 16.05 -4.53
N GLY A 60 -0.09 15.62 -3.29
CA GLY A 60 0.73 16.36 -2.34
C GLY A 60 2.20 16.42 -2.76
N PRO A 61 3.01 17.33 -2.17
CA PRO A 61 4.40 17.54 -2.56
C PRO A 61 5.31 16.32 -2.37
N ASN A 62 4.94 15.40 -1.48
CA ASN A 62 5.74 14.22 -1.12
C ASN A 62 4.97 12.90 -1.32
N ASP A 63 3.86 12.94 -2.05
CA ASP A 63 3.05 11.74 -2.25
C ASP A 63 3.81 10.71 -3.09
N VAL A 64 3.81 9.47 -2.61
CA VAL A 64 4.24 8.30 -3.38
C VAL A 64 3.15 7.88 -4.38
N PRO A 65 3.49 7.21 -5.49
CA PRO A 65 2.51 6.84 -6.51
C PRO A 65 1.36 5.98 -6.00
N PHE A 66 1.65 4.98 -5.17
CA PHE A 66 0.69 4.17 -4.44
C PHE A 66 0.94 4.30 -2.94
N ALA A 67 -0.15 4.39 -2.17
CA ALA A 67 -0.11 4.31 -0.71
C ALA A 67 -1.36 3.60 -0.19
N MET A 68 -1.21 2.85 0.90
CA MET A 68 -2.32 2.30 1.65
C MET A 68 -2.64 3.17 2.88
N GLY A 69 -3.87 3.70 2.90
CA GLY A 69 -4.44 4.36 4.07
C GLY A 69 -5.56 3.52 4.71
N PHE A 70 -5.96 3.88 5.92
CA PHE A 70 -7.05 3.21 6.64
C PHE A 70 -8.06 4.23 7.17
N ALA A 71 -9.35 4.04 6.87
CA ALA A 71 -10.42 4.88 7.37
C ALA A 71 -11.74 4.11 7.42
N ASP A 72 -12.47 4.27 8.52
CA ASP A 72 -13.81 3.69 8.74
C ASP A 72 -13.85 2.17 8.55
N GLY A 73 -12.80 1.47 9.00
CA GLY A 73 -12.68 0.00 8.86
C GLY A 73 -12.39 -0.46 7.42
N ARG A 74 -12.02 0.45 6.52
CA ARG A 74 -11.70 0.16 5.12
C ARG A 74 -10.27 0.58 4.78
N CYS A 75 -9.69 -0.15 3.84
CA CYS A 75 -8.39 0.13 3.24
C CYS A 75 -8.57 1.11 2.08
N LYS A 76 -7.71 2.10 1.95
CA LYS A 76 -7.73 3.11 0.88
C LYS A 76 -6.45 2.95 0.06
N LEU A 77 -6.54 2.32 -1.10
CA LEU A 77 -5.44 2.32 -2.06
C LEU A 77 -5.47 3.65 -2.81
N VAL A 78 -4.55 4.54 -2.46
CA VAL A 78 -4.48 5.89 -2.98
C VAL A 78 -3.49 5.97 -4.14
N LEU A 79 -3.92 6.53 -5.26
CA LEU A 79 -3.11 6.79 -6.45
C LEU A 79 -2.83 8.29 -6.56
N SER A 80 -1.57 8.68 -6.44
CA SER A 80 -1.12 10.07 -6.49
C SER A 80 -0.32 10.38 -7.74
N MET A 81 -0.93 10.22 -8.92
CA MET A 81 -0.24 10.40 -10.20
C MET A 81 -0.36 11.83 -10.75
N ARG A 82 -1.57 12.40 -10.70
CA ARG A 82 -1.86 13.69 -11.35
C ARG A 82 -1.12 14.84 -10.66
N GLY A 83 -0.27 15.52 -11.42
CA GLY A 83 0.56 16.62 -10.93
C GLY A 83 1.75 16.19 -10.06
N ASN A 84 2.01 14.88 -9.94
CA ASN A 84 3.15 14.36 -9.18
C ASN A 84 4.36 14.16 -10.10
N ALA A 85 5.35 15.04 -9.99
CA ALA A 85 6.61 14.91 -10.73
C ALA A 85 7.40 13.65 -10.35
N ASN A 86 7.10 13.06 -9.18
CA ASN A 86 7.79 11.89 -8.64
C ASN A 86 7.01 10.58 -8.86
N ALA A 87 5.84 10.60 -9.49
CA ALA A 87 4.97 9.41 -9.62
C ALA A 87 5.68 8.20 -10.24
N GLU A 88 6.62 8.44 -11.16
CA GLU A 88 7.31 7.36 -11.87
C GLU A 88 8.81 7.28 -11.57
N THR A 89 9.33 8.08 -10.63
CA THR A 89 10.79 8.10 -10.37
C THR A 89 11.30 6.77 -9.85
N ILE A 90 10.47 6.03 -9.10
CA ILE A 90 10.78 4.67 -8.62
C ILE A 90 10.97 3.65 -9.76
N LEU A 91 10.50 3.97 -10.96
CA LEU A 91 10.61 3.17 -12.18
C LEU A 91 11.49 3.83 -13.25
N ALA A 92 12.17 4.95 -12.96
CA ALA A 92 12.87 5.76 -13.95
C ALA A 92 13.95 4.97 -14.72
N ASP A 93 14.68 4.09 -14.02
CA ASP A 93 15.74 3.25 -14.59
C ASP A 93 15.22 1.90 -15.12
N VAL A 94 13.91 1.68 -15.12
CA VAL A 94 13.30 0.42 -15.55
C VAL A 94 12.76 0.56 -16.99
N PRO A 95 13.13 -0.36 -17.92
CA PRO A 95 12.53 -0.40 -19.26
C PRO A 95 11.02 -0.59 -19.20
N ASP A 96 10.28 0.07 -20.09
CA ASP A 96 8.81 0.09 -20.07
C ASP A 96 8.18 -1.31 -20.03
N GLU A 97 8.73 -2.26 -20.79
CA GLU A 97 8.24 -3.64 -20.85
C GLU A 97 8.42 -4.45 -19.55
N ARG A 98 9.15 -3.90 -18.58
CA ARG A 98 9.38 -4.50 -17.26
C ARG A 98 8.68 -3.77 -16.12
N ARG A 99 8.01 -2.65 -16.38
CA ARG A 99 7.40 -1.82 -15.31
C ARG A 99 6.15 -2.46 -14.71
N ASP A 100 5.34 -3.14 -15.52
CA ASP A 100 4.03 -3.64 -15.07
C ASP A 100 4.16 -4.65 -13.91
N VAL A 101 5.13 -5.56 -13.96
CA VAL A 101 5.36 -6.53 -12.87
C VAL A 101 5.83 -5.86 -11.57
N LEU A 102 6.52 -4.71 -11.67
CA LEU A 102 6.94 -3.94 -10.50
C LEU A 102 5.77 -3.15 -9.91
N ILE A 103 4.90 -2.58 -10.75
CA ILE A 103 3.65 -1.93 -10.29
C ILE A 103 2.73 -2.98 -9.64
N GLU A 104 2.65 -4.18 -10.20
CA GLU A 104 1.93 -5.30 -9.62
C GLU A 104 2.52 -5.67 -8.24
N ALA A 105 3.85 -5.77 -8.12
CA ALA A 105 4.53 -6.03 -6.85
C ALA A 105 4.29 -4.92 -5.80
N MET A 106 4.31 -3.64 -6.21
CA MET A 106 3.93 -2.51 -5.34
C MET A 106 2.48 -2.65 -4.87
N THR A 107 1.57 -3.05 -5.76
CA THR A 107 0.17 -3.29 -5.39
C THR A 107 0.06 -4.42 -4.36
N ALA A 108 0.81 -5.51 -4.54
CA ALA A 108 0.86 -6.61 -3.59
C ALA A 108 1.40 -6.18 -2.22
N HIS A 109 2.40 -5.29 -2.19
CA HIS A 109 2.88 -4.65 -0.96
C HIS A 109 1.74 -3.90 -0.26
N GLU A 110 1.06 -2.98 -0.95
CA GLU A 110 -0.05 -2.22 -0.34
C GLU A 110 -1.20 -3.11 0.12
N VAL A 111 -1.52 -4.17 -0.62
CA VAL A 111 -2.53 -5.16 -0.22
C VAL A 111 -2.06 -5.99 0.99
N GLY A 112 -0.76 -6.20 1.18
CA GLY A 112 -0.19 -6.78 2.40
C GLY A 112 -0.54 -5.99 3.65
N HIS A 113 -0.42 -4.66 3.58
CA HIS A 113 -0.86 -3.76 4.65
C HIS A 113 -2.36 -3.90 4.93
N CYS A 114 -3.17 -3.89 3.87
CA CYS A 114 -4.63 -4.06 4.01
C CYS A 114 -5.01 -5.41 4.61
N TRP A 115 -4.32 -6.49 4.22
CA TRP A 115 -4.56 -7.83 4.78
C TRP A 115 -4.40 -7.82 6.29
N ARG A 116 -3.26 -7.31 6.81
CA ARG A 116 -3.03 -7.25 8.26
C ARG A 116 -4.04 -6.36 8.98
N TYR A 117 -4.37 -5.21 8.40
CA TYR A 117 -5.39 -4.32 8.95
C TYR A 117 -6.77 -4.99 9.03
N ALA A 118 -7.23 -5.62 7.93
CA ALA A 118 -8.53 -6.27 7.85
C ALA A 118 -8.65 -7.49 8.78
N GLN A 119 -7.53 -8.17 9.06
CA GLN A 119 -7.48 -9.27 10.04
C GLN A 119 -7.37 -8.78 11.49
N GLY A 120 -7.32 -7.46 11.74
CA GLY A 120 -7.15 -6.90 13.08
C GLY A 120 -5.75 -7.10 13.67
N ASN A 121 -4.76 -7.39 12.81
CA ASN A 121 -3.38 -7.68 13.20
C ASN A 121 -2.41 -6.53 12.91
N TRP A 122 -2.91 -5.31 12.68
CA TRP A 122 -2.09 -4.12 12.45
C TRP A 122 -1.18 -3.85 13.67
N HIS A 123 0.14 -3.79 13.46
CA HIS A 123 1.20 -3.72 14.48
C HIS A 123 1.26 -4.91 15.46
N ALA A 124 0.42 -5.93 15.30
CA ALA A 124 0.42 -7.10 16.18
C ALA A 124 1.60 -8.02 15.86
N LEU A 125 2.30 -8.48 16.90
CA LEU A 125 3.41 -9.44 16.80
C LEU A 125 2.89 -10.89 16.95
N PRO A 126 3.63 -11.89 16.45
CA PRO A 126 3.24 -13.30 16.61
C PRO A 126 3.03 -13.66 18.09
N ALA A 127 2.04 -14.52 18.36
CA ALA A 127 1.78 -14.99 19.71
C ALA A 127 3.04 -15.65 20.32
N GLY A 128 3.39 -15.26 21.55
CA GLY A 128 4.59 -15.73 22.25
C GLY A 128 5.88 -15.00 21.86
N PHE A 129 5.85 -14.10 20.88
CA PHE A 129 6.99 -13.22 20.61
C PHE A 129 7.17 -12.24 21.77
N THR A 130 8.39 -12.16 22.28
CA THR A 130 8.81 -11.14 23.24
C THR A 130 9.88 -10.30 22.57
N GLU A 131 9.65 -8.99 22.52
CA GLU A 131 10.66 -8.07 21.99
C GLU A 131 11.92 -8.16 22.86
N VAL A 132 13.06 -8.36 22.21
CA VAL A 132 14.37 -8.47 22.84
C VAL A 132 15.15 -7.19 22.62
N GLY A 133 15.88 -6.76 23.65
CA GLY A 133 16.60 -5.47 23.65
C GLY A 133 15.80 -4.38 24.35
N GLU A 134 16.51 -3.54 25.10
CA GLU A 134 15.94 -2.35 25.74
C GLU A 134 16.38 -1.11 24.97
N GLU A 135 15.42 -0.30 24.55
CA GLU A 135 15.70 1.01 23.97
C GLU A 135 15.54 2.10 25.02
N PHE A 136 16.52 2.98 25.10
CA PHE A 136 16.56 4.09 26.05
C PHE A 136 16.77 5.42 25.33
N SER A 137 16.07 6.45 25.79
CA SER A 137 16.32 7.83 25.42
C SER A 137 15.92 8.73 26.59
N ASP A 138 16.76 9.70 26.92
CA ASP A 138 16.47 10.72 27.95
C ASP A 138 15.30 11.64 27.55
N ASN A 139 14.94 11.64 26.25
CA ASN A 139 13.73 12.28 25.74
C ASN A 139 12.64 11.23 25.46
N PRO A 140 11.52 11.25 26.21
CA PRO A 140 10.39 10.33 26.01
C PRO A 140 9.74 10.42 24.62
N GLU A 141 9.73 11.60 23.99
CA GLU A 141 9.16 11.78 22.65
C GLU A 141 9.99 11.08 21.59
N LEU A 142 11.32 11.15 21.70
CA LEU A 142 12.23 10.43 20.81
C LEU A 142 12.13 8.91 21.00
N LEU A 143 11.93 8.44 22.24
CA LEU A 143 11.69 7.03 22.51
C LEU A 143 10.38 6.55 21.86
N ALA A 144 9.32 7.34 21.98
CA ALA A 144 8.03 7.01 21.37
C ALA A 144 8.10 6.99 19.83
N LEU A 145 8.78 7.99 19.23
CA LEU A 145 8.99 8.03 17.79
C LEU A 145 9.79 6.82 17.32
N SER A 146 10.87 6.46 18.01
CA SER A 146 11.67 5.30 17.61
C SER A 146 10.90 3.97 17.69
N LYS A 147 10.05 3.80 18.71
CA LYS A 147 9.12 2.67 18.79
C LYS A 147 8.15 2.64 17.62
N GLN A 148 7.54 3.78 17.27
CA GLN A 148 6.65 3.88 16.11
C GLN A 148 7.39 3.55 14.79
N MET A 149 8.63 4.01 14.65
CA MET A 149 9.48 3.68 13.49
C MET A 149 9.76 2.18 13.39
N ARG A 150 10.05 1.51 14.52
CA ARG A 150 10.19 0.05 14.58
C ARG A 150 8.91 -0.68 14.18
N GLU A 151 7.77 -0.29 14.75
CA GLU A 151 6.47 -0.89 14.45
C GLU A 151 6.13 -0.74 12.96
N THR A 152 6.34 0.45 12.41
CA THR A 152 6.12 0.72 10.98
C THR A 152 7.07 -0.13 10.13
N ARG A 153 8.35 -0.23 10.49
CA ARG A 153 9.32 -1.05 9.76
C ARG A 153 8.97 -2.52 9.72
N ARG A 154 8.40 -3.05 10.80
CA ARG A 154 7.90 -4.43 10.81
C ARG A 154 6.73 -4.62 9.84
N GLU A 155 5.80 -3.67 9.76
CA GLU A 155 4.71 -3.70 8.77
C GLU A 155 5.24 -3.60 7.34
N GLU A 156 6.18 -2.68 7.08
CA GLU A 156 6.86 -2.56 5.79
C GLU A 156 7.61 -3.84 5.39
N GLY A 157 8.29 -4.48 6.33
CA GLY A 157 8.99 -5.74 6.11
C GLY A 157 8.04 -6.89 5.77
N TYR A 158 6.87 -6.94 6.40
CA TYR A 158 5.82 -7.89 6.03
C TYR A 158 5.33 -7.65 4.60
N SER A 159 5.00 -6.40 4.27
CA SER A 159 4.44 -6.04 2.96
C SER A 159 5.44 -6.22 1.81
N ASP A 160 6.73 -5.98 2.04
CA ASP A 160 7.80 -6.34 1.09
C ASP A 160 7.86 -7.85 0.84
N LEU A 161 7.70 -8.67 1.88
CA LEU A 161 7.65 -10.12 1.73
C LEU A 161 6.37 -10.58 1.02
N VAL A 162 5.23 -9.90 1.20
CA VAL A 162 4.00 -10.18 0.44
C VAL A 162 4.21 -9.91 -1.05
N ALA A 163 4.86 -8.80 -1.40
CA ALA A 163 5.20 -8.51 -2.79
C ALA A 163 6.04 -9.62 -3.43
N LEU A 164 7.09 -10.09 -2.73
CA LEU A 164 7.95 -11.16 -3.22
C LEU A 164 7.25 -12.53 -3.26
N ALA A 165 6.43 -12.86 -2.25
CA ALA A 165 5.64 -14.09 -2.24
C ALA A 165 4.62 -14.10 -3.39
N TRP A 166 3.98 -12.96 -3.66
CA TRP A 166 3.08 -12.78 -4.78
C TRP A 166 3.81 -13.02 -6.11
N THR A 167 4.96 -12.36 -6.31
CA THR A 167 5.77 -12.56 -7.52
C THR A 167 6.20 -14.00 -7.66
N GLN A 168 6.65 -14.67 -6.60
CA GLN A 168 7.02 -16.08 -6.67
C GLN A 168 5.85 -16.97 -7.09
N HIS A 169 4.63 -16.65 -6.64
CA HIS A 169 3.45 -17.44 -6.92
C HIS A 169 2.96 -17.28 -8.37
N TYR A 170 2.89 -16.04 -8.86
CA TYR A 170 2.25 -15.72 -10.15
C TYR A 170 3.24 -15.48 -11.29
N HIS A 171 4.47 -15.06 -10.97
CA HIS A 171 5.51 -14.68 -11.92
C HIS A 171 6.89 -15.21 -11.49
N PRO A 172 7.08 -16.51 -11.23
CA PRO A 172 8.33 -17.05 -10.69
C PRO A 172 9.55 -16.71 -11.55
N ASP A 173 9.40 -16.65 -12.88
CA ASP A 173 10.48 -16.27 -13.80
C ASP A 173 10.93 -14.80 -13.66
N GLN A 174 10.08 -13.94 -13.07
CA GLN A 174 10.38 -12.53 -12.80
C GLN A 174 10.90 -12.29 -11.38
N TYR A 175 10.95 -13.31 -10.53
CA TYR A 175 11.32 -13.16 -9.12
C TYR A 175 12.63 -12.40 -8.92
N GLY A 176 13.68 -12.83 -9.60
CA GLY A 176 15.00 -12.19 -9.48
C GLY A 176 15.00 -10.72 -9.91
N HIS A 177 14.17 -10.36 -10.89
CA HIS A 177 14.02 -8.98 -11.35
C HIS A 177 13.32 -8.12 -10.29
N VAL A 178 12.18 -8.57 -9.77
CA VAL A 178 11.41 -7.86 -8.72
C VAL A 178 12.24 -7.74 -7.45
N TYR A 179 12.89 -8.83 -7.02
CA TYR A 179 13.77 -8.83 -5.86
C TYR A 179 14.91 -7.83 -6.00
N GLY A 180 15.62 -7.83 -7.14
CA GLY A 180 16.73 -6.91 -7.38
C GLY A 180 16.29 -5.44 -7.37
N TRP A 181 15.14 -5.14 -7.98
CA TRP A 181 14.54 -3.81 -7.94
C TRP A 181 14.15 -3.39 -6.51
N LEU A 182 13.43 -4.24 -5.77
CA LEU A 182 13.00 -3.93 -4.41
C LEU A 182 14.21 -3.74 -3.48
N ARG A 183 15.23 -4.60 -3.61
CA ARG A 183 16.50 -4.46 -2.87
C ARG A 183 17.15 -3.11 -3.14
N LYS A 184 17.23 -2.68 -4.40
CA LYS A 184 17.76 -1.37 -4.78
C LYS A 184 16.94 -0.22 -4.18
N VAL A 185 15.60 -0.28 -4.30
CA VAL A 185 14.70 0.74 -3.72
C VAL A 185 14.94 0.91 -2.22
N ARG A 186 15.12 -0.20 -1.49
CA ARG A 186 15.43 -0.15 -0.06
C ARG A 186 16.87 0.30 0.21
N ASP A 187 17.84 -0.10 -0.62
CA ASP A 187 19.25 0.30 -0.48
C ASP A 187 19.50 1.78 -0.72
N ASP A 188 18.78 2.40 -1.65
CA ASP A 188 18.90 3.83 -1.95
C ASP A 188 18.30 4.72 -0.84
N GLN A 189 17.62 4.14 0.16
CA GLN A 189 17.14 4.88 1.34
C GLN A 189 18.30 5.14 2.32
N PRO A 190 18.61 6.42 2.64
CA PRO A 190 19.83 6.79 3.35
C PRO A 190 19.78 6.56 4.87
N VAL A 191 18.59 6.31 5.44
CA VAL A 191 18.40 6.25 6.89
C VAL A 191 18.36 4.80 7.36
N SER A 192 19.41 4.40 8.09
CA SER A 192 19.41 3.14 8.87
C SER A 192 18.33 3.21 9.94
N HIS A 193 17.62 2.10 10.17
CA HIS A 193 16.48 2.02 11.08
C HIS A 193 15.32 2.99 10.75
N GLY A 194 15.23 3.44 9.49
CA GLY A 194 14.03 4.09 8.96
C GLY A 194 12.84 3.13 8.84
N SER A 195 11.65 3.67 8.52
CA SER A 195 10.43 2.86 8.38
C SER A 195 10.56 1.87 7.23
N HIS A 196 11.18 2.28 6.12
CA HIS A 196 11.43 1.40 4.98
C HIS A 196 12.79 0.69 5.06
N ASP A 197 13.47 0.65 6.21
CA ASP A 197 14.70 -0.16 6.34
C ASP A 197 14.37 -1.64 6.55
N THR A 198 13.90 -2.29 5.49
CA THR A 198 13.39 -3.67 5.53
C THR A 198 14.45 -4.71 5.11
N ARG A 199 15.72 -4.31 5.05
CA ARG A 199 16.83 -5.11 4.48
C ARG A 199 16.99 -6.46 5.18
N THR A 200 16.73 -6.52 6.49
CA THR A 200 16.72 -7.75 7.29
C THR A 200 15.78 -8.80 6.71
N TRP A 201 14.56 -8.43 6.30
CA TRP A 201 13.61 -9.36 5.69
C TRP A 201 13.96 -9.69 4.24
N LEU A 202 14.44 -8.71 3.46
CA LEU A 202 14.87 -8.97 2.09
C LEU A 202 16.02 -9.99 2.03
N ASN A 203 16.94 -9.97 2.99
CA ASN A 203 18.03 -10.96 3.07
C ASN A 203 17.53 -12.40 3.26
N LEU A 204 16.37 -12.60 3.88
CA LEU A 204 15.73 -13.92 4.02
C LEU A 204 15.05 -14.38 2.72
N ALA A 205 14.76 -13.44 1.81
CA ALA A 205 14.03 -13.66 0.57
C ALA A 205 14.90 -13.51 -0.69
N THR A 206 16.20 -13.84 -0.61
CA THR A 206 17.12 -13.74 -1.77
C THR A 206 16.73 -14.64 -2.96
N ARG A 207 15.99 -15.72 -2.72
CA ARG A 207 15.53 -16.68 -3.73
C ARG A 207 14.07 -17.02 -3.48
N GLY A 208 13.27 -17.16 -4.53
CA GLY A 208 11.83 -17.38 -4.38
C GLY A 208 11.45 -18.73 -3.78
N ASP A 209 12.34 -19.73 -3.82
CA ASP A 209 12.09 -21.05 -3.23
C ASP A 209 12.03 -21.05 -1.69
N VAL A 210 12.38 -19.93 -1.04
CA VAL A 210 12.19 -19.75 0.41
C VAL A 210 10.73 -19.52 0.79
N PHE A 211 9.88 -19.10 -0.15
CA PHE A 211 8.44 -19.06 0.05
C PHE A 211 7.89 -20.49 -0.07
N GLY A 212 7.48 -21.05 1.06
CA GLY A 212 6.97 -22.42 1.15
C GLY A 212 5.64 -22.63 0.40
N ARG A 213 5.09 -23.84 0.49
CA ARG A 213 3.81 -24.21 -0.16
C ARG A 213 2.56 -23.73 0.57
N ALA A 214 2.63 -22.64 1.33
CA ALA A 214 1.46 -22.14 2.05
C ALA A 214 0.38 -21.67 1.06
N ALA A 215 -0.87 -21.64 1.53
CA ALA A 215 -2.06 -21.47 0.70
C ALA A 215 -2.16 -20.09 0.04
N SER A 216 -1.57 -19.06 0.64
CA SER A 216 -1.60 -17.68 0.13
C SER A 216 -0.25 -16.98 0.25
N PRO A 217 0.03 -15.97 -0.60
CA PRO A 217 1.21 -15.10 -0.45
C PRO A 217 1.32 -14.47 0.96
N PHE A 218 0.19 -14.18 1.62
CA PHE A 218 0.14 -13.60 2.96
C PHE A 218 0.68 -14.54 4.03
N ASP A 219 0.36 -15.83 3.95
CA ASP A 219 0.83 -16.86 4.89
C ASP A 219 2.32 -17.19 4.64
N GLN A 220 2.73 -17.21 3.37
CA GLN A 220 4.12 -17.38 2.99
C GLN A 220 4.99 -16.24 3.56
N ALA A 221 4.53 -14.99 3.40
CA ALA A 221 5.17 -13.82 3.95
C ALA A 221 5.23 -13.84 5.49
N ALA A 222 4.14 -14.23 6.17
CA ALA A 222 4.08 -14.28 7.63
C ALA A 222 5.16 -15.19 8.25
N THR A 223 5.49 -16.29 7.57
CA THR A 223 6.53 -17.23 8.01
C THR A 223 7.91 -16.58 8.02
N LEU A 224 8.32 -15.97 6.90
CA LEU A 224 9.61 -15.30 6.80
C LEU A 224 9.66 -14.01 7.62
N TRP A 225 8.53 -13.31 7.72
CA TRP A 225 8.41 -12.11 8.54
C TRP A 225 8.72 -12.41 10.01
N SER A 226 8.14 -13.48 10.54
CA SER A 226 8.39 -13.94 11.90
C SER A 226 9.85 -14.32 12.12
N ALA A 227 10.51 -14.94 11.13
CA ALA A 227 11.94 -15.23 11.21
C ALA A 227 12.78 -13.94 11.25
N GLY A 228 12.41 -12.92 10.48
CA GLY A 228 13.11 -11.62 10.49
C GLY A 228 12.99 -10.87 11.82
N LEU A 229 11.89 -11.05 12.57
CA LEU A 229 11.74 -10.47 13.92
C LEU A 229 12.77 -11.00 14.93
N LEU A 230 13.38 -12.16 14.66
CA LEU A 230 14.39 -12.78 15.53
C LEU A 230 15.82 -12.33 15.21
N VAL A 231 16.01 -11.62 14.10
CA VAL A 231 17.30 -11.03 13.77
C VAL A 231 17.39 -9.70 14.50
N HIS A 232 18.41 -9.53 15.33
CA HIS A 232 18.65 -8.25 15.99
C HIS A 232 18.90 -7.17 14.93
N GLU A 233 18.12 -6.08 15.02
CA GLU A 233 18.31 -4.86 14.24
C GLU A 233 19.57 -4.10 14.70
#